data_AF-A0A813SW15-F1
#
_entry.id   AF-A0A813SW15-F1
#
_cell.length_a   1.000
_cell.length_b   1.000
_cell.length_c   1.000
_cell.angle_alpha   90.00
_cell.angle_beta   90.00
_cell.angle_gamma   90.00
#
_symmetry.space_group_name_H-M   'P 1'
#
loop_
_entity.id
_entity.type
_entity.pdbx_description
1 polymer ?
#
loop_
_entity_poly.entity_id
_entity_poly.type
_entity_poly.pdbx_seq_one_letter_code
_entity_poly.pdbx_strand_id
1 'polypeptide(L)'
;MTSKTPVSPTVKRKNRKSYKRMPIIDTSQARSNIEVLRMCLQELGWKECTSGSSTDSDIYWHSGAFDEGNRNFSLTSARVNKFPGMRDIMCKSNLTRSLNAMRMLFPDEFDFYPKTWFLPEQIEQFQDDARAIHKKDQSRRRPLTTFIVKPSDGSEGEGIYLIQDPTRCSVPNRPYIVQGNT
;
A
#
# COMPACT_ATOMS: atom_id res chain seq x y z
N MET A 1 35.21 -37.64 54.03
CA MET A 1 35.76 -36.34 53.60
C MET A 1 34.85 -35.76 52.54
N THR A 2 33.94 -34.86 52.90
CA THR A 2 33.14 -34.08 51.93
C THR A 2 33.19 -32.62 52.36
N SER A 3 34.02 -31.85 51.66
CA SER A 3 34.19 -30.41 51.90
C SER A 3 32.97 -29.66 51.38
N LYS A 4 32.35 -28.84 52.23
CA LYS A 4 31.37 -27.83 51.81
C LYS A 4 32.14 -26.60 51.35
N THR A 5 32.04 -26.24 50.08
CA THR A 5 32.55 -24.98 49.54
C THR A 5 31.69 -23.79 50.01
N PRO A 6 32.28 -22.62 50.29
CA PRO A 6 31.52 -21.45 50.70
C PRO A 6 30.93 -20.74 49.47
N VAL A 7 29.66 -20.36 49.56
CA VAL A 7 28.94 -19.60 48.54
C VAL A 7 29.36 -18.13 48.62
N SER A 8 29.94 -17.60 47.55
CA SER A 8 30.33 -16.19 47.40
C SER A 8 29.10 -15.26 47.40
N PRO A 9 29.21 -14.02 47.95
CA PRO A 9 28.07 -13.12 48.04
C PRO A 9 27.63 -12.62 46.67
N THR A 10 26.33 -12.73 46.40
CA THR A 10 25.68 -12.28 45.18
C THR A 10 25.77 -10.76 45.07
N VAL A 11 26.57 -10.26 44.13
CA VAL A 11 26.63 -8.83 43.79
C VAL A 11 25.26 -8.41 43.24
N LYS A 12 24.50 -7.63 44.02
CA LYS A 12 23.25 -7.02 43.56
C LYS A 12 23.56 -6.05 42.42
N ARG A 13 23.26 -6.46 41.17
CA ARG A 13 23.28 -5.57 40.00
C ARG A 13 22.34 -4.39 40.28
N LYS A 14 22.92 -3.20 40.46
CA LYS A 14 22.14 -1.96 40.48
C LYS A 14 21.47 -1.81 39.12
N ASN A 15 20.13 -1.84 39.09
CA ASN A 15 19.34 -1.48 37.92
C ASN A 15 19.65 -0.03 37.56
N ARG A 16 20.56 0.17 36.60
CA ARG A 16 20.69 1.45 35.90
C ARG A 16 19.35 1.68 35.22
N LYS A 17 18.59 2.68 35.68
CA LYS A 17 17.44 3.19 34.92
C LYS A 17 17.99 3.67 33.59
N SER A 18 17.84 2.86 32.55
CA SER A 18 18.05 3.31 31.17
C SER A 18 16.91 4.29 30.89
N TYR A 19 17.22 5.58 30.93
CA TYR A 19 16.32 6.57 30.37
C TYR A 19 16.24 6.23 28.88
N LYS A 20 15.13 5.60 28.46
CA LYS A 20 14.86 5.39 27.04
C LYS A 20 14.89 6.77 26.40
N ARG A 21 15.84 6.99 25.48
CA ARG A 21 15.92 8.22 24.69
C ARG A 21 14.55 8.46 24.06
N MET A 22 14.05 9.68 24.20
CA MET A 22 12.76 10.08 23.64
C MET A 22 12.90 10.15 22.11
N PRO A 23 12.10 9.41 21.34
CA PRO A 23 12.19 9.42 19.89
C PRO A 23 11.91 10.80 19.30
N ILE A 24 12.66 11.15 18.25
CA ILE A 24 12.50 12.38 17.46
C ILE A 24 11.95 12.01 16.08
N ILE A 25 10.89 12.69 15.66
CA ILE A 25 10.17 12.40 14.42
C ILE A 25 10.18 13.63 13.54
N ASP A 26 10.75 13.50 12.35
CA ASP A 26 10.67 14.52 11.32
C ASP A 26 9.30 14.50 10.64
N THR A 27 8.61 15.63 10.71
CA THR A 27 7.27 15.83 10.17
C THR A 27 7.25 16.77 8.97
N SER A 28 8.42 17.19 8.47
CA SER A 28 8.55 18.15 7.37
C SER A 28 7.91 17.68 6.07
N GLN A 29 7.74 16.36 5.90
CA GLN A 29 7.09 15.72 4.74
C GLN A 29 5.74 15.06 5.06
N ALA A 30 5.17 15.32 6.24
CA ALA A 30 3.91 14.71 6.68
C ALA A 30 2.67 15.26 5.97
N ARG A 31 2.72 16.48 5.39
CA ARG A 31 1.63 17.11 4.61
C ARG A 31 0.25 16.95 5.29
N SER A 32 -0.73 16.36 4.59
CA SER A 32 -2.09 16.10 5.08
C SER A 32 -2.16 15.26 6.37
N ASN A 33 -1.10 14.54 6.72
CA ASN A 33 -1.08 13.66 7.90
C ASN A 33 -0.63 14.40 9.17
N ILE A 34 -0.23 15.68 9.06
CA ILE A 34 0.48 16.40 10.13
C ILE A 34 -0.35 16.53 11.42
N GLU A 35 -1.65 16.82 11.32
CA GLU A 35 -2.51 17.04 12.48
C GLU A 35 -2.69 15.75 13.29
N VAL A 36 -3.00 14.65 12.60
CA VAL A 36 -3.12 13.32 13.22
C VAL A 36 -1.81 12.87 13.82
N LEU A 37 -0.70 13.09 13.11
CA LEU A 37 0.63 12.73 13.60
C LEU A 37 0.95 13.49 14.90
N ARG A 38 0.67 14.79 14.97
CA ARG A 38 0.87 15.60 16.19
C ARG A 38 0.07 15.10 17.38
N MET A 39 -1.18 14.69 17.16
CA MET A 39 -2.00 14.08 18.22
C MET A 39 -1.32 12.80 18.77
N CYS A 40 -0.84 11.92 17.89
CA CYS A 40 -0.12 10.71 18.31
C CYS A 40 1.21 11.04 19.02
N LEU A 41 1.96 12.03 18.53
CA LEU A 41 3.22 12.44 19.16
C LEU A 41 2.99 12.97 20.58
N GLN A 42 1.94 13.76 20.78
CA GLN A 42 1.56 14.28 22.09
C GLN A 42 1.18 13.15 23.06
N GLU A 43 0.38 12.19 22.61
CA GLU A 43 -0.04 11.04 23.41
C GLU A 43 1.14 10.12 23.79
N LEU A 44 2.07 9.91 22.84
CA LEU A 44 3.26 9.07 23.05
C LEU A 44 4.39 9.80 23.79
N GLY A 45 4.29 11.12 23.98
CA GLY A 45 5.35 11.96 24.53
C GLY A 45 6.61 11.97 23.65
N TRP A 46 6.46 11.96 22.33
CA TRP A 46 7.57 11.97 21.38
C TRP A 46 7.87 13.39 20.88
N LYS A 47 9.10 13.64 20.43
CA LYS A 47 9.52 14.98 19.99
C LYS A 47 9.31 15.19 18.50
N GLU A 48 8.67 16.29 18.12
CA GLU A 48 8.52 16.72 16.73
C GLU A 48 9.76 17.51 16.25
N CYS A 49 10.19 17.24 15.01
CA CYS A 49 11.14 18.04 14.24
C CYS A 49 10.47 18.52 12.95
N THR A 50 10.40 19.84 12.75
CA THR A 50 9.70 20.46 11.60
C THR A 50 10.63 20.99 10.52
N SER A 51 11.94 21.10 10.79
CA SER A 51 12.87 21.84 9.94
C SER A 51 13.30 21.10 8.67
N GLY A 52 13.11 19.77 8.59
CA GLY A 52 13.48 18.94 7.44
C GLY A 52 14.99 18.87 7.15
N SER A 53 15.80 19.58 7.93
CA SER A 53 17.26 19.72 7.82
C SER A 53 18.02 18.92 8.88
N SER A 54 17.33 18.37 9.89
CA SER A 54 17.96 17.59 10.95
C SER A 54 18.19 16.16 10.48
N THR A 55 19.46 15.73 10.49
CA THR A 55 19.88 14.34 10.26
C THR A 55 19.73 13.44 11.48
N ASP A 56 19.25 13.99 12.59
CA ASP A 56 19.28 13.34 13.90
C ASP A 56 17.91 12.80 14.33
N SER A 57 16.93 12.80 13.42
CA SER A 57 15.61 12.25 13.68
C SER A 57 15.66 10.72 13.65
N ASP A 58 14.98 10.09 14.59
CA ASP A 58 14.88 8.63 14.68
C ASP A 58 13.89 8.08 13.64
N ILE A 59 12.86 8.86 13.27
CA ILE A 59 11.86 8.50 12.26
C ILE A 59 11.61 9.69 11.33
N TYR A 60 11.55 9.44 10.02
CA TYR A 60 11.12 10.40 9.00
C TYR A 60 9.74 10.01 8.48
N TRP A 61 8.74 10.87 8.71
CA TRP A 61 7.37 10.58 8.33
C TRP A 61 6.97 11.27 7.02
N HIS A 62 6.69 10.46 6.01
CA HIS A 62 6.33 10.91 4.67
C HIS A 62 4.86 10.61 4.36
N SER A 63 4.15 11.61 3.84
CA SER A 63 2.80 11.42 3.28
C SER A 63 2.85 10.80 1.88
N GLY A 64 3.70 11.35 1.00
CA GLY A 64 3.87 10.90 -0.37
C GLY A 64 4.83 9.72 -0.57
N ALA A 65 5.24 9.51 -1.82
CA ALA A 65 6.28 8.54 -2.17
C ALA A 65 7.62 8.94 -1.52
N PHE A 66 8.41 7.92 -1.19
CA PHE A 66 9.76 8.08 -0.68
C PHE A 66 10.75 7.74 -1.81
N ASP A 67 11.61 8.71 -2.12
CA ASP A 67 12.70 8.56 -3.08
C ASP A 67 14.02 8.65 -2.31
N GLU A 68 14.76 7.54 -2.30
CA GLU A 68 16.06 7.42 -1.63
C GLU A 68 17.12 8.29 -2.31
N GLY A 69 17.01 8.52 -3.63
CA GLY A 69 18.05 9.16 -4.42
C GLY A 69 18.26 10.65 -4.11
N ASN A 70 17.31 11.28 -3.41
CA ASN A 70 17.30 12.74 -3.25
C ASN A 70 17.74 13.23 -1.86
N ARG A 71 18.19 12.34 -0.95
CA ARG A 71 18.57 12.78 0.41
C ARG A 71 19.78 12.02 1.01
N ASN A 72 20.76 12.81 1.47
CA ASN A 72 21.97 12.38 2.17
C ASN A 72 21.73 12.04 3.66
N PHE A 73 20.66 11.31 4.02
CA PHE A 73 20.49 10.83 5.40
C PHE A 73 21.11 9.44 5.55
N SER A 74 21.96 9.26 6.55
CA SER A 74 22.47 7.93 6.93
C SER A 74 21.32 7.15 7.59
N LEU A 75 20.57 6.39 6.78
CA LEU A 75 19.50 5.49 7.24
C LEU A 75 20.00 4.33 8.12
N THR A 76 21.29 4.28 8.43
CA THR A 76 21.88 3.21 9.25
C THR A 76 21.22 3.08 10.63
N SER A 77 20.66 4.16 11.18
CA SER A 77 19.88 4.13 12.44
C SER A 77 18.46 4.73 12.33
N ALA A 78 18.16 5.49 11.29
CA ALA A 78 16.86 6.13 11.11
C ALA A 78 15.83 5.21 10.44
N ARG A 79 14.54 5.43 10.72
CA ARG A 79 13.43 4.71 10.10
C ARG A 79 12.60 5.64 9.21
N VAL A 80 11.98 5.06 8.18
CA VAL A 80 11.03 5.76 7.30
C VAL A 80 9.75 4.93 7.25
N ASN A 81 8.59 5.60 7.20
CA ASN A 81 7.28 4.94 7.13
C ASN A 81 6.89 4.43 5.72
N LYS A 82 7.84 4.38 4.78
CA LYS A 82 7.63 4.01 3.38
C LYS A 82 8.76 3.10 2.92
N PHE A 83 8.40 2.07 2.17
CA PHE A 83 9.38 1.29 1.42
C PHE A 83 9.70 1.98 0.08
N PRO A 84 10.96 2.00 -0.35
CA PRO A 84 11.35 2.46 -1.69
C PRO A 84 10.65 1.65 -2.78
N GLY A 85 10.33 2.27 -3.92
CA GLY A 85 9.67 1.60 -5.04
C GLY A 85 8.22 1.16 -4.80
N MET A 86 7.65 1.42 -3.62
CA MET A 86 6.27 1.03 -3.29
C MET A 86 5.26 1.57 -4.30
N ARG A 87 5.44 2.79 -4.82
CA ARG A 87 4.55 3.37 -5.83
C ARG A 87 4.59 2.58 -7.14
N ASP A 88 5.76 2.09 -7.51
CA ASP A 88 5.95 1.36 -8.76
C ASP A 88 5.34 -0.04 -8.68
N ILE A 89 5.31 -0.66 -7.50
CA ILE A 89 4.70 -1.98 -7.32
C ILE A 89 3.19 -1.88 -7.05
N MET A 90 2.78 -0.94 -6.19
CA MET A 90 1.44 -0.90 -5.61
C MET A 90 0.48 0.06 -6.33
N CYS A 91 0.89 0.75 -7.39
CA CYS A 91 -0.08 1.50 -8.18
C CYS A 91 -1.11 0.53 -8.79
N LYS A 92 -2.34 1.02 -8.97
CA LYS A 92 -3.49 0.19 -9.35
C LYS A 92 -3.17 -0.68 -10.57
N SER A 93 -2.54 -0.12 -11.61
CA SER A 93 -2.17 -0.86 -12.82
C SER A 93 -1.16 -1.97 -12.57
N ASN A 94 -0.08 -1.71 -11.83
CA ASN A 94 0.99 -2.70 -11.62
C ASN A 94 0.57 -3.79 -10.62
N LEU A 95 -0.20 -3.43 -9.60
CA LEU A 95 -0.84 -4.41 -8.73
C LEU A 95 -1.82 -5.29 -9.52
N THR A 96 -2.64 -4.69 -10.39
CA THR A 96 -3.57 -5.42 -11.26
C THR A 96 -2.84 -6.39 -12.17
N ARG A 97 -1.71 -6.00 -12.78
CA ARG A 97 -0.91 -6.88 -13.64
C ARG A 97 -0.38 -8.07 -12.87
N SER A 98 0.15 -7.82 -11.67
CA SER A 98 0.69 -8.87 -10.79
C SER A 98 -0.41 -9.85 -10.36
N LEU A 99 -1.56 -9.34 -9.91
CA LEU A 99 -2.69 -10.17 -9.48
C LEU A 99 -3.31 -10.96 -10.64
N ASN A 100 -3.39 -10.37 -11.85
CA ASN A 100 -3.89 -11.08 -13.01
C ASN A 100 -2.94 -12.22 -13.43
N ALA A 101 -1.62 -12.00 -13.36
CA ALA A 101 -0.63 -13.05 -13.60
C ALA A 101 -0.73 -14.17 -12.56
N MET A 102 -0.86 -13.83 -11.28
CA MET A 102 -1.02 -14.83 -10.22
C MET A 102 -2.32 -15.62 -10.36
N ARG A 103 -3.42 -14.98 -10.78
CA ARG A 103 -4.67 -15.67 -11.10
C ARG A 103 -4.54 -16.65 -12.26
N MET A 104 -3.75 -16.32 -13.27
CA MET A 104 -3.50 -17.25 -14.38
C MET A 104 -2.67 -18.46 -13.96
N LEU A 105 -1.73 -18.28 -13.03
CA LEU A 105 -0.87 -19.36 -12.53
C LEU A 105 -1.53 -20.22 -11.44
N PHE A 106 -2.34 -19.60 -10.57
CA PHE A 106 -2.93 -20.21 -9.39
C PHE A 106 -4.43 -19.83 -9.28
N PRO A 107 -5.29 -20.31 -10.19
CA PRO A 107 -6.67 -19.87 -10.30
C PRO A 107 -7.50 -20.11 -9.03
N ASP A 108 -7.29 -21.24 -8.34
CA ASP A 108 -8.05 -21.59 -7.13
C ASP A 108 -7.63 -20.73 -5.92
N GLU A 109 -6.37 -20.32 -5.84
CA GLU A 109 -5.84 -19.48 -4.75
C GLU A 109 -6.17 -17.99 -4.95
N PHE A 110 -6.36 -17.58 -6.21
CA PHE A 110 -6.60 -16.18 -6.60
C PHE A 110 -8.02 -15.92 -7.13
N ASP A 111 -8.98 -16.80 -6.83
CA ASP A 111 -10.40 -16.60 -7.18
C ASP A 111 -11.03 -15.40 -6.45
N PHE A 112 -10.37 -14.88 -5.41
CA PHE A 112 -10.76 -13.62 -4.77
C PHE A 112 -10.58 -12.39 -5.68
N TYR A 113 -9.73 -12.49 -6.70
CA TYR A 113 -9.40 -11.35 -7.57
C TYR A 113 -10.27 -11.34 -8.83
N PRO A 114 -11.13 -10.33 -9.05
CA PRO A 114 -12.07 -10.31 -10.17
C PRO A 114 -11.36 -10.22 -11.53
N LYS A 115 -12.03 -10.71 -12.58
CA LYS A 115 -11.43 -10.71 -13.92
C LYS A 115 -11.25 -9.25 -14.33
N THR A 116 -10.05 -8.93 -14.78
CA THR A 116 -9.67 -7.55 -15.09
C THR A 116 -9.10 -7.46 -16.49
N TRP A 117 -9.52 -6.43 -17.23
CA TRP A 117 -9.02 -6.09 -18.56
C TRP A 117 -8.33 -4.74 -18.55
N PHE A 118 -7.28 -4.59 -19.36
CA PHE A 118 -6.52 -3.35 -19.54
C PHE A 118 -6.94 -2.69 -20.85
N LEU A 119 -7.33 -1.42 -20.79
CA LEU A 119 -7.70 -0.63 -21.96
C LEU A 119 -6.63 0.42 -22.26
N PRO A 120 -6.30 0.66 -23.55
CA PRO A 120 -7.00 0.16 -24.75
C PRO A 120 -6.62 -1.25 -25.22
N GLU A 121 -5.59 -1.87 -24.64
CA GLU A 121 -4.93 -3.07 -25.19
C GLU A 121 -5.83 -4.30 -25.30
N GLN A 122 -6.85 -4.43 -24.44
CA GLN A 122 -7.74 -5.59 -24.35
C GLN A 122 -9.20 -5.22 -24.59
N ILE A 123 -9.48 -4.13 -25.33
CA ILE A 123 -10.84 -3.67 -25.56
C ILE A 123 -11.71 -4.72 -26.28
N GLU A 124 -11.17 -5.38 -27.30
CA GLU A 124 -11.89 -6.41 -28.06
C GLU A 124 -12.18 -7.63 -27.17
N GLN A 125 -11.14 -8.10 -26.44
CA GLN A 125 -11.27 -9.21 -25.49
C GLN A 125 -12.31 -8.90 -24.40
N PHE A 126 -12.32 -7.67 -23.87
CA PHE A 126 -13.32 -7.24 -22.90
C PHE A 126 -14.73 -7.30 -23.50
N GLN A 127 -14.92 -6.78 -24.70
CA GLN A 127 -16.22 -6.77 -25.36
C GLN A 127 -16.74 -8.19 -25.63
N ASP A 128 -15.88 -9.11 -26.07
CA ASP A 128 -16.24 -10.52 -26.27
C ASP A 128 -16.62 -11.22 -24.96
N ASP A 129 -15.79 -11.06 -23.93
CA ASP A 129 -16.04 -11.65 -22.61
C ASP A 129 -17.33 -11.10 -22.00
N ALA A 130 -17.54 -9.79 -22.08
CA ALA A 130 -18.75 -9.14 -21.56
C ALA A 130 -20.02 -9.66 -22.26
N ARG A 131 -19.99 -9.84 -23.58
CA ARG A 131 -21.09 -10.45 -24.34
C ARG A 131 -21.37 -11.88 -23.88
N ALA A 132 -20.33 -12.68 -23.66
CA ALA A 132 -20.47 -14.05 -23.19
C ALA A 132 -21.05 -14.12 -21.76
N ILE A 133 -20.58 -13.26 -20.86
CA ILE A 133 -21.09 -13.12 -19.49
C ILE A 133 -22.58 -12.75 -19.52
N HIS A 134 -22.96 -11.73 -20.29
CA HIS A 134 -24.35 -11.31 -20.41
C HIS A 134 -25.26 -12.38 -20.98
N LYS A 135 -24.79 -13.17 -21.97
CA LYS A 135 -25.55 -14.32 -22.49
C LYS A 135 -25.79 -15.37 -21.41
N LYS A 136 -24.80 -15.61 -20.53
CA LYS A 136 -24.92 -16.50 -19.36
C LYS A 136 -25.85 -15.93 -18.29
N ASP A 137 -25.85 -14.62 -18.08
CA ASP A 137 -26.77 -13.96 -17.15
C ASP A 137 -28.22 -14.11 -17.64
N GLN A 138 -28.46 -13.83 -18.92
CA GLN A 138 -29.77 -13.99 -19.55
C GLN A 138 -30.28 -15.44 -19.48
N SER A 139 -29.44 -16.43 -19.79
CA SER A 139 -29.84 -17.85 -19.73
C SER A 139 -30.18 -18.31 -18.30
N ARG A 140 -29.54 -17.70 -17.30
CA ARG A 140 -29.81 -17.94 -15.88
C ARG A 140 -30.86 -17.01 -15.29
N ARG A 141 -31.50 -16.16 -16.10
CA ARG A 141 -32.46 -15.12 -15.67
C ARG A 141 -31.91 -14.22 -14.56
N ARG A 142 -30.61 -13.90 -14.63
CA ARG A 142 -29.92 -12.98 -13.71
C ARG A 142 -29.86 -11.57 -14.30
N PRO A 143 -29.78 -10.53 -13.46
CA PRO A 143 -29.43 -9.20 -13.92
C PRO A 143 -28.11 -9.21 -14.69
N LEU A 144 -27.99 -8.36 -15.71
CA LEU A 144 -26.75 -8.23 -16.47
C LEU A 144 -25.63 -7.75 -15.56
N THR A 145 -24.50 -8.46 -15.64
CA THR A 145 -23.29 -8.11 -14.90
C THR A 145 -22.89 -6.66 -15.18
N THR A 146 -22.65 -5.91 -14.10
CA THR A 146 -22.13 -4.54 -14.13
C THR A 146 -20.60 -4.59 -13.99
N PHE A 147 -19.92 -3.86 -14.86
CA PHE A 147 -18.48 -3.66 -14.83
C PHE A 147 -18.13 -2.30 -14.24
N ILE A 148 -17.02 -2.22 -13.53
CA ILE A 148 -16.44 -0.98 -13.01
C ILE A 148 -15.21 -0.61 -13.82
N VAL A 149 -15.18 0.61 -14.33
CA VAL A 149 -14.10 1.15 -15.15
C VAL A 149 -13.36 2.19 -14.34
N LYS A 150 -12.04 2.02 -14.18
CA LYS A 150 -11.20 2.84 -13.29
C LYS A 150 -9.97 3.36 -14.02
N PRO A 151 -9.58 4.64 -13.89
CA PRO A 151 -8.31 5.11 -14.44
C PRO A 151 -7.14 4.36 -13.82
N SER A 152 -6.12 4.06 -14.62
CA SER A 152 -4.97 3.26 -14.18
C SER A 152 -4.16 3.94 -13.06
N ASP A 153 -4.04 5.25 -13.11
CA ASP A 153 -3.24 6.10 -12.22
C ASP A 153 -4.06 6.93 -11.23
N GLY A 154 -5.40 6.86 -11.29
CA GLY A 154 -6.30 7.65 -10.45
C GLY A 154 -6.36 7.20 -8.98
N SER A 155 -6.74 8.12 -8.09
CA SER A 155 -7.05 7.89 -6.67
C SER A 155 -8.41 8.50 -6.31
N GLU A 156 -8.88 8.26 -5.07
CA GLU A 156 -10.04 8.97 -4.50
C GLU A 156 -11.39 8.77 -5.20
N GLY A 157 -11.48 7.80 -6.13
CA GLY A 157 -12.69 7.53 -6.90
C GLY A 157 -12.81 8.37 -8.17
N GLU A 158 -11.86 9.27 -8.42
CA GLU A 158 -11.90 10.16 -9.58
C GLU A 158 -11.85 9.38 -10.90
N GLY A 159 -12.77 9.73 -11.80
CA GLY A 159 -12.90 9.12 -13.13
C GLY A 159 -13.37 7.67 -13.14
N ILE A 160 -13.84 7.11 -12.01
CA ILE A 160 -14.47 5.80 -11.94
C ILE A 160 -15.92 5.89 -12.44
N TYR A 161 -16.33 4.92 -13.25
CA TYR A 161 -17.72 4.80 -13.70
C TYR A 161 -18.16 3.34 -13.86
N LEU A 162 -19.47 3.12 -13.91
CA LEU A 162 -20.08 1.81 -14.08
C LEU A 162 -20.67 1.65 -15.48
N ILE A 163 -20.53 0.47 -16.07
CA ILE A 163 -21.14 0.11 -17.35
C ILE A 163 -21.80 -1.26 -17.25
N GLN A 164 -22.87 -1.44 -18.02
CA GLN A 164 -23.35 -2.78 -18.36
C GLN A 164 -23.04 -3.03 -19.83
N ASP A 165 -23.43 -2.10 -20.71
CA ASP A 165 -23.12 -2.17 -22.13
C ASP A 165 -21.61 -1.99 -22.41
N PRO A 166 -20.91 -3.03 -22.90
CA PRO A 166 -19.48 -2.96 -23.15
C PRO A 166 -19.10 -2.03 -24.31
N THR A 167 -20.05 -1.65 -25.18
CA THR A 167 -19.81 -0.71 -26.28
C THR A 167 -19.61 0.72 -25.80
N ARG A 168 -20.01 1.03 -24.55
CA ARG A 168 -19.81 2.35 -23.92
C ARG A 168 -18.35 2.63 -23.57
N CYS A 169 -17.50 1.61 -23.53
CA CYS A 169 -16.06 1.82 -23.52
C CYS A 169 -15.60 2.12 -24.95
N SER A 170 -15.46 3.40 -25.30
CA SER A 170 -14.68 3.82 -26.46
C SER A 170 -13.19 3.70 -26.16
N VAL A 171 -12.35 3.64 -27.20
CA VAL A 171 -10.88 3.64 -27.06
C VAL A 171 -10.48 4.89 -26.26
N PRO A 172 -10.07 4.74 -25.00
CA PRO A 172 -9.87 5.90 -24.16
C PRO A 172 -8.53 6.56 -24.50
N ASN A 173 -8.48 7.90 -24.50
CA ASN A 173 -7.23 8.67 -24.63
C ASN A 173 -6.27 8.46 -23.44
N ARG A 174 -6.71 7.77 -22.39
CA ARG A 174 -5.92 7.44 -21.19
C ARG A 174 -6.13 5.98 -20.79
N PRO A 175 -5.15 5.31 -20.16
CA PRO A 175 -5.28 3.91 -19.79
C PRO A 175 -6.32 3.67 -18.68
N TYR A 176 -7.14 2.64 -18.85
CA TYR A 176 -8.14 2.21 -17.86
C TYR A 176 -7.98 0.73 -17.52
N ILE A 177 -8.47 0.35 -16.35
CA ILE A 177 -8.78 -1.04 -16.03
C ILE A 177 -10.28 -1.22 -15.93
N VAL A 178 -10.78 -2.34 -16.42
CA VAL A 178 -12.19 -2.75 -16.31
C VAL A 178 -12.25 -4.00 -15.47
N GLN A 179 -13.10 -4.03 -14.45
CA GLN A 179 -13.28 -5.20 -13.59
C GLN A 179 -14.74 -5.63 -13.57
N GLY A 180 -14.97 -6.94 -13.68
CA GLY A 180 -16.30 -7.55 -13.58
C GLY A 180 -16.26 -8.73 -12.61
N ASN A 181 -17.29 -8.85 -11.78
CA ASN A 181 -17.47 -10.04 -10.95
C ASN A 181 -18.13 -11.13 -11.81
N THR A 182 -17.46 -12.27 -12.00
CA THR A 182 -17.85 -13.33 -12.95
C THR A 182 -18.02 -14.68 -12.27
#